data_AF-A0A2I8A495-F1
#
_entry.id   AF-A0A2I8A495-F1
#
_cell.length_a   1.000
_cell.length_b   1.000
_cell.length_c   1.000
_cell.angle_alpha   90.00
_cell.angle_beta   90.00
_cell.angle_gamma   90.00
#
_symmetry.space_group_name_H-M   'P 1'
#
loop_
_entity.id
_entity.type
_entity.pdbx_description
1 polymer ?
#
loop_
_entity_poly.entity_id
_entity_poly.type
_entity_poly.pdbx_seq_one_letter_code
_entity_poly.pdbx_strand_id
1 'polypeptide(L)'
;MPNSLGLISFSCLLLTSCSPNSTALKSPQTSQIQPQSNIKILPDHLSSVKEEKRNSKDIFTNNDAANANIEYPSSESLNKNAIQLNSHNIQQNNYLAQRVSVRKTNETGNYMTLTPSGRTNDLGNPLFELRLYVNNQPVSSFLTVSGRTHTQNKNRHRSGTEAPLPNGIYTVAKNHTRGTIAEAGERFLPITPRFRTGRTDLGIHVDPSYNKNNGEDGTSGCIGMTSTRDLDQLLNYVRNYQPQYINVQI
;
A
#
# COMPACT_ATOMS: atom_id res chain seq x y z
N MET A 1 39.88 58.21 -35.90
CA MET A 1 38.85 59.23 -36.17
C MET A 1 37.72 58.58 -36.97
N PRO A 2 36.43 58.87 -36.76
CA PRO A 2 35.69 59.06 -35.50
C PRO A 2 34.54 58.03 -35.32
N ASN A 3 34.20 57.82 -34.04
CA ASN A 3 32.88 57.68 -33.42
C ASN A 3 31.66 57.22 -34.23
N SER A 4 30.94 56.23 -33.71
CA SER A 4 29.50 56.37 -33.50
C SER A 4 29.03 55.61 -32.26
N LEU A 5 28.69 56.38 -31.24
CA LEU A 5 27.98 55.98 -30.03
C LEU A 5 26.50 55.73 -30.40
N GLY A 6 26.01 54.52 -30.18
CA GLY A 6 24.58 54.22 -30.22
C GLY A 6 23.99 54.28 -28.81
N LEU A 7 23.33 55.39 -28.48
CA LEU A 7 22.45 55.53 -27.32
C LEU A 7 21.26 54.57 -27.45
N ILE A 8 21.08 53.66 -26.50
CA ILE A 8 19.81 52.94 -26.33
C ILE A 8 19.10 53.53 -25.10
N SER A 9 17.98 54.17 -25.40
CA SER A 9 17.07 54.84 -24.48
C SER A 9 16.43 53.85 -23.50
N PHE A 10 16.41 54.24 -22.23
CA PHE A 10 15.57 53.67 -21.18
C PHE A 10 14.10 53.96 -21.49
N SER A 11 13.28 52.90 -21.55
CA SER A 11 11.83 53.02 -21.42
C SER A 11 11.41 52.32 -20.13
N CYS A 12 11.11 53.13 -19.12
CA CYS A 12 10.45 52.72 -17.89
C CYS A 12 9.06 52.15 -18.24
N LEU A 13 8.87 50.84 -18.05
CA LEU A 13 7.54 50.26 -17.95
C LEU A 13 7.09 50.33 -16.49
N LEU A 14 6.09 51.18 -16.26
CA LEU A 14 5.41 51.34 -14.99
C LEU A 14 4.58 50.09 -14.65
N LEU A 15 4.57 49.83 -13.35
CA LEU A 15 3.90 48.75 -12.63
C LEU A 15 2.37 48.83 -12.78
N THR A 16 1.73 47.69 -13.06
CA THR A 16 0.36 47.43 -12.60
C THR A 16 0.39 46.25 -11.65
N SER A 17 0.30 46.57 -10.37
CA SER A 17 0.07 45.66 -9.26
C SER A 17 -1.32 45.03 -9.36
N CYS A 18 -1.39 43.71 -9.45
CA CYS A 18 -2.61 42.95 -9.19
C CYS A 18 -2.47 42.22 -7.85
N SER A 19 -3.35 42.53 -6.89
CA SER A 19 -3.79 41.69 -5.77
C SER A 19 -4.85 42.47 -4.96
N PRO A 20 -5.75 41.84 -4.20
CA PRO A 20 -6.45 40.58 -4.41
C PRO A 20 -7.99 40.74 -4.21
N ASN A 21 -8.82 40.11 -5.04
CA ASN A 21 -10.25 39.97 -4.71
C ASN A 21 -10.46 38.70 -3.88
N SER A 22 -10.30 38.83 -2.56
CA SER A 22 -10.80 37.85 -1.59
C SER A 22 -12.27 38.16 -1.31
N THR A 23 -13.17 37.38 -1.90
CA THR A 23 -14.56 37.31 -1.44
C THR A 23 -14.61 36.57 -0.11
N ALA A 24 -14.99 37.32 0.93
CA ALA A 24 -15.24 36.80 2.27
C ALA A 24 -16.42 35.81 2.24
N LEU A 25 -16.11 34.51 2.35
CA LEU A 25 -17.09 33.51 2.74
C LEU A 25 -17.21 33.50 4.26
N LYS A 26 -18.45 33.71 4.72
CA LYS A 26 -18.86 33.74 6.12
C LYS A 26 -18.45 32.45 6.85
N SER A 27 -17.75 32.64 7.96
CA SER A 27 -17.51 31.64 8.98
C SER A 27 -18.84 31.21 9.64
N PRO A 28 -19.16 29.92 9.72
CA PRO A 28 -20.20 29.43 10.63
C PRO A 28 -19.68 29.49 12.07
N GLN A 29 -20.48 30.10 12.93
CA GLN A 29 -20.21 30.23 14.35
C GLN A 29 -20.02 28.86 15.03
N THR A 30 -18.98 28.80 15.83
CA THR A 30 -18.71 27.79 16.84
C THR A 30 -19.80 27.85 17.92
N SER A 31 -20.64 26.81 18.01
CA SER A 31 -21.41 26.55 19.24
C SER A 31 -20.57 25.69 20.16
N GLN A 32 -20.17 26.28 21.28
CA GLN A 32 -19.59 25.57 22.42
C GLN A 32 -20.67 24.75 23.12
N ILE A 33 -20.46 23.44 23.23
CA ILE A 33 -21.11 22.61 24.26
C ILE A 33 -20.07 21.62 24.80
N GLN A 34 -19.69 21.80 26.05
CA GLN A 34 -19.15 20.79 26.97
C GLN A 34 -19.53 21.21 28.39
N PRO A 35 -19.55 20.32 29.39
CA PRO A 35 -19.85 18.89 29.39
C PRO A 35 -20.93 18.54 30.44
N GLN A 36 -21.71 17.49 30.22
CA GLN A 36 -22.47 16.85 31.32
C GLN A 36 -22.06 15.39 31.44
N SER A 37 -21.18 15.17 32.41
CA SER A 37 -21.01 13.89 33.10
C SER A 37 -22.28 13.57 33.89
N ASN A 38 -22.90 12.44 33.63
CA ASN A 38 -23.59 11.68 34.67
C ASN A 38 -23.69 10.21 34.27
N ILE A 39 -22.86 9.42 34.95
CA ILE A 39 -22.96 7.97 35.04
C ILE A 39 -24.21 7.65 35.87
N LYS A 40 -25.09 6.79 35.34
CA LYS A 40 -26.09 6.09 36.15
C LYS A 40 -26.03 4.61 35.79
N ILE A 41 -25.45 3.82 36.68
CA ILE A 41 -25.49 2.35 36.71
C ILE A 41 -26.66 1.97 37.63
N LEU A 42 -27.58 1.11 37.19
CA LEU A 42 -28.26 0.02 37.95
C LEU A 42 -29.30 -0.72 37.04
N PRO A 43 -29.85 -1.90 37.42
CA PRO A 43 -29.55 -3.19 36.81
C PRO A 43 -30.79 -3.88 36.18
N ASP A 44 -30.56 -5.09 35.67
CA ASP A 44 -31.49 -6.21 35.51
C ASP A 44 -32.92 -5.95 35.00
N HIS A 45 -33.18 -6.39 33.76
CA HIS A 45 -34.39 -7.17 33.52
C HIS A 45 -34.16 -8.25 32.44
N LEU A 46 -34.21 -9.49 32.90
CA LEU A 46 -34.15 -10.73 32.16
C LEU A 46 -35.58 -11.14 31.76
N SER A 47 -35.81 -11.44 30.48
CA SER A 47 -36.80 -12.38 29.91
C SER A 47 -36.99 -12.03 28.43
N SER A 48 -37.21 -12.93 27.48
CA SER A 48 -37.14 -14.38 27.38
C SER A 48 -37.15 -14.67 25.88
N VAL A 49 -36.20 -15.47 25.35
CA VAL A 49 -36.31 -15.98 23.97
C VAL A 49 -36.13 -17.48 24.02
N LYS A 50 -37.16 -18.16 23.54
CA LYS A 50 -37.36 -19.60 23.48
C LYS A 50 -36.26 -20.26 22.64
N GLU A 51 -35.60 -21.25 23.22
CA GLU A 51 -34.85 -22.28 22.48
C GLU A 51 -35.81 -23.39 22.05
N GLU A 52 -35.87 -23.68 20.74
CA GLU A 52 -36.50 -24.89 20.21
C GLU A 52 -35.40 -25.87 19.76
N LYS A 53 -35.33 -27.00 20.48
CA LYS A 53 -34.51 -28.17 20.16
C LYS A 53 -35.08 -28.91 18.97
N ARG A 54 -34.24 -29.34 18.03
CA ARG A 54 -34.49 -30.57 17.27
C ARG A 54 -33.30 -31.52 17.37
N ASN A 55 -33.62 -32.66 17.97
CA ASN A 55 -32.82 -33.85 18.18
C ASN A 55 -33.11 -34.80 17.01
N SER A 56 -32.11 -35.54 16.52
CA SER A 56 -32.35 -36.73 15.70
C SER A 56 -31.22 -37.72 15.93
N LYS A 57 -31.62 -38.89 16.45
CA LYS A 57 -30.82 -40.09 16.64
C LYS A 57 -31.64 -41.25 16.06
N ASP A 58 -30.90 -42.30 15.69
CA ASP A 58 -31.32 -43.65 15.27
C ASP A 58 -31.28 -43.91 13.74
N ILE A 59 -30.91 -45.08 13.20
CA ILE A 59 -29.83 -46.09 13.37
C ILE A 59 -30.19 -47.26 12.38
N PHE A 60 -29.18 -47.91 11.78
CA PHE A 60 -29.15 -49.20 10.99
C PHE A 60 -29.78 -49.19 9.57
N THR A 61 -29.16 -49.74 8.49
CA THR A 61 -28.61 -51.10 8.29
C THR A 61 -27.47 -51.26 7.25
N ASN A 62 -26.55 -52.19 7.56
CA ASN A 62 -25.65 -53.13 6.83
C ASN A 62 -25.31 -53.09 5.31
N ASN A 63 -23.99 -53.29 5.08
CA ASN A 63 -23.23 -54.18 4.16
C ASN A 63 -23.46 -54.17 2.63
N ASP A 64 -22.39 -53.91 1.84
CA ASP A 64 -21.64 -54.97 1.14
C ASP A 64 -20.39 -54.46 0.36
N ALA A 65 -19.33 -55.27 0.47
CA ALA A 65 -18.09 -55.48 -0.30
C ALA A 65 -17.65 -54.55 -1.45
N ALA A 66 -16.36 -54.14 -1.44
CA ALA A 66 -15.33 -54.70 -2.36
C ALA A 66 -13.93 -54.04 -2.21
N ASN A 67 -12.93 -54.91 -2.10
CA ASN A 67 -11.47 -54.75 -2.16
C ASN A 67 -10.89 -53.64 -3.07
N ALA A 68 -9.82 -52.98 -2.59
CA ALA A 68 -8.51 -52.97 -3.28
C ALA A 68 -7.41 -52.35 -2.39
N ASN A 69 -6.43 -53.18 -2.02
CA ASN A 69 -5.13 -52.80 -1.45
C ASN A 69 -4.26 -52.10 -2.50
N ILE A 70 -3.60 -50.98 -2.17
CA ILE A 70 -2.28 -50.62 -2.74
C ILE A 70 -1.42 -49.94 -1.65
N GLU A 71 -0.68 -50.80 -0.96
CA GLU A 71 0.74 -50.75 -0.58
C GLU A 71 1.55 -49.46 -0.85
N TYR A 72 2.09 -48.88 0.23
CA TYR A 72 3.26 -47.98 0.22
C TYR A 72 4.55 -48.81 0.23
N PRO A 73 5.62 -48.33 -0.43
CA PRO A 73 6.97 -48.59 0.06
C PRO A 73 7.81 -47.33 0.28
N SER A 74 8.80 -47.59 1.13
CA SER A 74 9.66 -46.73 1.93
C SER A 74 10.88 -46.12 1.23
N SER A 75 11.59 -45.34 2.03
CA SER A 75 12.84 -44.59 1.86
C SER A 75 14.10 -45.37 1.43
N GLU A 76 15.07 -44.56 0.95
CA GLU A 76 16.54 -44.73 0.85
C GLU A 76 17.16 -45.25 -0.46
N SER A 77 17.95 -44.40 -1.13
CA SER A 77 19.43 -44.54 -1.14
C SER A 77 20.13 -43.51 -2.05
N LEU A 78 21.36 -43.19 -1.64
CA LEU A 78 22.35 -42.31 -2.28
C LEU A 78 22.79 -42.82 -3.66
N ASN A 79 23.10 -41.89 -4.59
CA ASN A 79 24.15 -42.13 -5.57
C ASN A 79 24.98 -40.88 -5.84
N LYS A 80 26.31 -41.03 -5.74
CA LYS A 80 27.36 -40.04 -6.00
C LYS A 80 28.04 -40.38 -7.34
N ASN A 81 28.66 -39.35 -7.93
CA ASN A 81 29.59 -39.33 -9.06
C ASN A 81 28.89 -39.00 -10.41
N ALA A 82 28.94 -37.73 -10.82
CA ALA A 82 30.00 -37.08 -11.61
C ALA A 82 29.76 -37.32 -13.12
N ILE A 83 29.69 -36.29 -13.97
CA ILE A 83 30.89 -35.76 -14.64
C ILE A 83 30.54 -34.48 -15.46
N GLN A 84 31.53 -33.56 -15.45
CA GLN A 84 31.93 -32.53 -16.43
C GLN A 84 31.09 -31.30 -16.77
N LEU A 85 31.69 -30.17 -16.37
CA LEU A 85 31.75 -28.90 -17.08
C LEU A 85 31.83 -29.06 -18.61
N ASN A 86 30.99 -28.32 -19.32
CA ASN A 86 31.34 -27.72 -20.59
C ASN A 86 31.07 -26.22 -20.53
N SER A 87 32.15 -25.46 -20.33
CA SER A 87 32.20 -24.01 -20.42
C SER A 87 32.15 -23.60 -21.90
N HIS A 88 30.98 -23.38 -22.50
CA HIS A 88 30.82 -22.64 -23.76
C HIS A 88 29.36 -22.17 -23.89
N ASN A 89 29.02 -21.06 -23.21
CA ASN A 89 27.96 -20.10 -23.55
C ASN A 89 27.87 -19.02 -22.45
N ILE A 90 28.98 -18.28 -22.26
CA ILE A 90 28.97 -17.04 -21.49
C ILE A 90 28.94 -15.90 -22.51
N GLN A 91 27.74 -15.50 -22.91
CA GLN A 91 27.39 -14.14 -23.36
C GLN A 91 25.90 -14.15 -23.74
N GLN A 92 25.17 -13.13 -23.28
CA GLN A 92 23.71 -12.98 -23.35
C GLN A 92 22.94 -13.75 -22.28
N ASN A 93 22.88 -13.15 -21.08
CA ASN A 93 21.64 -12.88 -20.34
C ASN A 93 21.99 -12.17 -19.01
N ASN A 94 22.62 -10.99 -19.14
CA ASN A 94 22.91 -10.07 -18.04
C ASN A 94 21.68 -9.23 -17.65
N TYR A 95 20.51 -9.86 -17.53
CA TYR A 95 19.42 -9.34 -16.70
C TYR A 95 19.26 -10.29 -15.52
N LEU A 96 20.36 -10.44 -14.77
CA LEU A 96 20.32 -10.99 -13.43
C LEU A 96 19.34 -10.13 -12.65
N ALA A 97 18.19 -10.74 -12.37
CA ALA A 97 17.32 -10.39 -11.27
C ALA A 97 18.20 -9.92 -10.14
N GLN A 98 18.13 -8.61 -9.87
CA GLN A 98 18.72 -8.02 -8.69
C GLN A 98 17.89 -8.57 -7.54
N ARG A 99 18.17 -9.82 -7.17
CA ARG A 99 17.90 -10.36 -5.86
C ARG A 99 18.72 -9.45 -4.96
N VAL A 100 18.11 -8.34 -4.58
CA VAL A 100 18.49 -7.61 -3.38
C VAL A 100 18.50 -8.71 -2.34
N SER A 101 19.70 -9.21 -2.02
CA SER A 101 19.88 -9.99 -0.81
C SER A 101 19.37 -9.04 0.25
N VAL A 102 18.15 -9.29 0.72
CA VAL A 102 17.73 -8.80 2.02
C VAL A 102 18.76 -9.45 2.92
N ARG A 103 19.88 -8.76 3.15
CA ARG A 103 20.75 -9.08 4.27
C ARG A 103 19.76 -9.23 5.40
N LYS A 104 19.77 -10.39 6.06
CA LYS A 104 19.08 -10.58 7.32
C LYS A 104 19.68 -9.52 8.23
N THR A 105 19.15 -8.31 8.16
CA THR A 105 19.57 -7.24 9.01
C THR A 105 19.07 -7.73 10.35
N ASN A 106 19.99 -7.91 11.29
CA ASN A 106 19.63 -7.99 12.71
C ASN A 106 19.09 -6.62 13.18
N GLU A 107 18.37 -5.90 12.31
CA GLU A 107 17.68 -4.68 12.60
C GLU A 107 16.46 -5.10 13.39
N THR A 108 16.61 -5.10 14.70
CA THR A 108 15.51 -4.88 15.62
C THR A 108 14.89 -3.53 15.24
N GLY A 109 13.80 -3.56 14.50
CA GLY A 109 13.22 -2.33 13.95
C GLY A 109 11.75 -2.48 13.60
N ASN A 110 11.07 -1.34 13.56
CA ASN A 110 9.71 -1.24 13.06
C ASN A 110 9.80 -0.90 11.57
N TYR A 111 9.09 -1.65 10.74
CA TYR A 111 9.12 -1.47 9.28
C TYR A 111 7.84 -2.00 8.64
N MET A 112 7.70 -1.74 7.34
CA MET A 112 6.59 -2.26 6.55
C MET A 112 7.09 -3.04 5.34
N THR A 113 6.25 -3.92 4.81
CA THR A 113 6.47 -4.56 3.51
C THR A 113 5.24 -4.41 2.63
N LEU A 114 5.44 -4.21 1.33
CA LEU A 114 4.38 -4.27 0.32
C LEU A 114 4.69 -5.40 -0.66
N THR A 115 3.83 -6.41 -0.71
CA THR A 115 4.01 -7.61 -1.54
C THR A 115 2.71 -7.96 -2.27
N PRO A 116 2.75 -8.71 -3.39
CA PRO A 116 1.54 -9.11 -4.09
C PRO A 116 0.74 -10.04 -3.20
N SER A 117 -0.57 -9.84 -3.13
CA SER A 117 -1.46 -10.77 -2.42
C SER A 117 -1.81 -12.01 -3.26
N GLY A 118 -1.52 -11.99 -4.57
CA GLY A 118 -1.98 -12.99 -5.54
C GLY A 118 -3.46 -12.87 -5.90
N ARG A 119 -4.13 -11.80 -5.45
CA ARG A 119 -5.56 -11.54 -5.66
C ARG A 119 -5.77 -10.25 -6.45
N THR A 120 -6.97 -10.10 -6.99
CA THR A 120 -7.49 -8.84 -7.54
C THR A 120 -8.77 -8.43 -6.80
N ASN A 121 -9.19 -7.17 -6.94
CA ASN A 121 -10.55 -6.74 -6.59
C ASN A 121 -11.56 -7.13 -7.69
N ASP A 122 -12.82 -6.69 -7.55
CA ASP A 122 -13.91 -7.04 -8.46
C ASP A 122 -13.73 -6.45 -9.87
N LEU A 123 -12.89 -5.43 -10.01
CA LEU A 123 -12.56 -4.76 -11.27
C LEU A 123 -11.25 -5.27 -11.89
N GLY A 124 -10.60 -6.27 -11.27
CA GLY A 124 -9.38 -6.89 -11.78
C GLY A 124 -8.10 -6.14 -11.42
N ASN A 125 -8.13 -5.13 -10.55
CA ASN A 125 -6.92 -4.46 -10.08
C ASN A 125 -6.15 -5.35 -9.10
N PRO A 126 -4.85 -5.60 -9.32
CA PRO A 126 -4.03 -6.34 -8.37
C PRO A 126 -4.07 -5.75 -6.96
N LEU A 127 -4.30 -6.63 -5.99
CA LEU A 127 -4.24 -6.29 -4.57
C LEU A 127 -2.85 -6.58 -4.04
N PHE A 128 -2.30 -5.62 -3.30
CA PHE A 128 -1.04 -5.74 -2.59
C PHE A 128 -1.28 -5.76 -1.09
N GLU A 129 -0.53 -6.59 -0.38
CA GLU A 129 -0.58 -6.68 1.07
C GLU A 129 0.47 -5.78 1.69
N LEU A 130 0.02 -4.76 2.42
CA LEU A 130 0.87 -3.90 3.26
C LEU A 130 0.92 -4.50 4.67
N ARG A 131 2.03 -5.13 5.04
CA ARG A 131 2.24 -5.69 6.39
C ARG A 131 3.04 -4.74 7.27
N LEU A 132 2.64 -4.63 8.53
CA LEU A 132 3.27 -3.80 9.55
C LEU A 132 4.05 -4.68 10.53
N TYR A 133 5.29 -4.27 10.85
CA TYR A 133 6.16 -5.00 11.77
C TYR A 133 6.55 -4.13 12.96
N VAL A 134 6.53 -4.72 14.16
CA VAL A 134 7.12 -4.16 15.38
C VAL A 134 8.12 -5.15 15.93
N ASN A 135 9.37 -4.74 16.12
CA ASN A 135 10.45 -5.63 16.56
C ASN A 135 10.50 -6.95 15.75
N ASN A 136 10.36 -6.84 14.42
CA ASN A 136 10.35 -7.95 13.46
C ASN A 136 9.17 -8.94 13.60
N GLN A 137 8.16 -8.62 14.41
CA GLN A 137 6.91 -9.39 14.49
C GLN A 137 5.80 -8.69 13.70
N PRO A 138 5.05 -9.40 12.85
CA PRO A 138 3.91 -8.81 12.16
C PRO A 138 2.81 -8.46 13.16
N VAL A 139 2.32 -7.22 13.12
CA VAL A 139 1.27 -6.73 14.03
C VAL A 139 -0.05 -6.42 13.33
N SER A 140 -0.02 -6.20 12.01
CA SER A 140 -1.21 -5.93 11.20
C SER A 140 -0.90 -6.06 9.70
N SER A 141 -1.94 -6.13 8.88
CA SER A 141 -1.84 -6.18 7.43
C SER A 141 -3.08 -5.54 6.77
N PHE A 142 -2.89 -4.87 5.64
CA PHE A 142 -3.97 -4.28 4.86
C PHE A 142 -3.89 -4.71 3.40
N LEU A 143 -5.04 -4.93 2.77
CA LEU A 143 -5.10 -4.98 1.32
C LEU A 143 -5.08 -3.54 0.77
N THR A 144 -4.34 -3.35 -0.30
CA THR A 144 -4.10 -2.05 -0.94
C THR A 144 -4.07 -2.24 -2.45
N VAL A 145 -4.16 -1.13 -3.18
CA VAL A 145 -3.92 -1.07 -4.62
C VAL A 145 -2.74 -0.13 -4.90
N SER A 146 -2.08 -0.31 -6.04
CA SER A 146 -1.11 0.66 -6.53
C SER A 146 -1.10 0.65 -8.04
N GLY A 147 -1.18 1.84 -8.63
CA GLY A 147 -1.44 1.97 -10.06
C GLY A 147 -2.90 1.67 -10.39
N ARG A 148 -3.34 2.17 -11.55
CA ARG A 148 -4.66 1.84 -12.10
C ARG A 148 -4.68 0.42 -12.65
N THR A 149 -5.87 -0.18 -12.75
CA THR A 149 -6.05 -1.53 -13.30
C THR A 149 -5.40 -1.70 -14.69
N HIS A 150 -5.51 -0.67 -15.54
CA HIS A 150 -5.03 -0.71 -16.92
C HIS A 150 -3.57 -0.24 -17.11
N THR A 151 -2.82 0.00 -16.01
CA THR A 151 -1.45 0.54 -16.06
C THR A 151 -0.41 -0.34 -15.36
N GLN A 152 -0.81 -1.51 -14.87
CA GLN A 152 0.01 -2.44 -14.09
C GLN A 152 1.35 -2.82 -14.77
N ASN A 153 1.36 -2.90 -16.10
CA ASN A 153 2.52 -3.28 -16.91
C ASN A 153 3.31 -2.10 -17.48
N LYS A 154 2.91 -0.85 -17.19
CA LYS A 154 3.65 0.34 -17.65
C LYS A 154 4.95 0.50 -16.84
N ASN A 155 5.89 1.28 -17.37
CA ASN A 155 7.17 1.52 -16.71
C ASN A 155 6.98 2.22 -15.35
N ARG A 156 7.27 1.49 -14.27
CA ARG A 156 7.12 1.94 -12.88
C ARG A 156 8.14 3.01 -12.47
N HIS A 157 9.29 3.11 -13.15
CA HIS A 157 10.33 4.11 -12.86
C HIS A 157 10.10 5.45 -13.56
N ARG A 158 9.11 5.56 -14.46
CA ARG A 158 8.80 6.79 -15.22
C ARG A 158 7.61 7.52 -14.60
N SER A 159 7.70 8.83 -14.41
CA SER A 159 6.56 9.66 -13.98
C SER A 159 5.42 9.66 -15.00
N GLY A 160 4.20 9.96 -14.56
CA GLY A 160 3.02 10.09 -15.42
C GLY A 160 2.56 8.79 -16.09
N THR A 161 3.09 7.63 -15.69
CA THR A 161 2.61 6.33 -16.21
C THR A 161 1.41 5.80 -15.47
N GLU A 162 1.16 6.31 -14.26
CA GLU A 162 0.14 5.80 -13.33
C GLU A 162 0.33 4.31 -13.02
N ALA A 163 1.52 3.78 -13.31
CA ALA A 163 1.91 2.43 -12.97
C ALA A 163 2.12 2.34 -11.44
N PRO A 164 2.06 1.12 -10.87
CA PRO A 164 2.44 0.90 -9.49
C PRO A 164 3.81 1.54 -9.16
N LEU A 165 4.03 1.89 -7.89
CA LEU A 165 5.36 2.33 -7.45
C LEU A 165 6.44 1.27 -7.76
N PRO A 166 7.68 1.67 -8.09
CA PRO A 166 8.75 0.72 -8.40
C PRO A 166 9.24 -0.05 -7.16
N ASN A 167 9.84 -1.21 -7.39
CA ASN A 167 10.40 -2.03 -6.32
C ASN A 167 11.61 -1.36 -5.66
N GLY A 168 11.74 -1.55 -4.34
CA GLY A 168 12.86 -1.01 -3.57
C GLY A 168 12.49 -0.59 -2.16
N ILE A 169 13.47 -0.01 -1.46
CA ILE A 169 13.30 0.51 -0.10
C ILE A 169 12.92 1.99 -0.17
N TYR A 170 11.91 2.38 0.61
CA TYR A 170 11.51 3.77 0.78
C TYR A 170 11.61 4.19 2.25
N THR A 171 12.00 5.43 2.50
CA THR A 171 11.82 6.04 3.83
C THR A 171 10.36 6.44 4.03
N VAL A 172 9.89 6.37 5.26
CA VAL A 172 8.51 6.72 5.64
C VAL A 172 8.53 8.02 6.43
N ALA A 173 7.67 8.97 6.07
CA ALA A 173 7.53 10.19 6.86
C ALA A 173 6.98 9.89 8.26
N LYS A 174 7.38 10.68 9.26
CA LYS A 174 6.89 10.51 10.64
C LYS A 174 5.45 10.99 10.84
N ASN A 175 5.00 11.90 9.98
CA ASN A 175 3.69 12.54 10.04
C ASN A 175 3.05 12.50 8.66
N HIS A 176 1.71 12.48 8.63
CA HIS A 176 0.95 12.70 7.41
C HIS A 176 0.76 14.20 7.16
N THR A 177 0.42 14.52 5.93
CA THR A 177 0.17 15.89 5.42
C THR A 177 -1.09 15.87 4.56
N ARG A 178 -1.56 17.04 4.12
CA ARG A 178 -2.59 17.11 3.07
C ARG A 178 -2.01 16.71 1.72
N GLY A 179 -2.74 15.93 0.95
CA GLY A 179 -2.36 15.58 -0.42
C GLY A 179 -2.35 16.79 -1.35
N THR A 180 -1.48 16.78 -2.35
CA THR A 180 -1.35 17.84 -3.36
C THR A 180 -2.22 17.60 -4.60
N ILE A 181 -2.78 16.40 -4.73
CA ILE A 181 -3.67 15.99 -5.82
C ILE A 181 -5.04 15.56 -5.26
N ALA A 182 -6.09 15.67 -6.08
CA ALA A 182 -7.45 15.30 -5.67
C ALA A 182 -7.55 13.84 -5.18
N GLU A 183 -6.81 12.93 -5.82
CA GLU A 183 -6.74 11.49 -5.47
C GLU A 183 -6.22 11.24 -4.04
N ALA A 184 -5.28 12.06 -3.57
CA ALA A 184 -4.60 11.87 -2.28
C ALA A 184 -5.39 12.39 -1.07
N GLY A 185 -6.41 13.22 -1.30
CA GLY A 185 -7.30 13.73 -0.27
C GLY A 185 -6.60 14.48 0.88
N GLU A 186 -7.21 14.46 2.06
CA GLU A 186 -6.75 15.27 3.19
C GLU A 186 -5.62 14.64 4.01
N ARG A 187 -5.41 13.32 3.86
CA ARG A 187 -4.46 12.57 4.69
C ARG A 187 -3.60 11.70 3.80
N PHE A 188 -2.38 12.17 3.63
CA PHE A 188 -1.35 11.57 2.80
C PHE A 188 -0.10 11.35 3.64
N LEU A 189 0.39 10.11 3.67
CA LEU A 189 1.64 9.74 4.32
C LEU A 189 2.75 9.66 3.26
N PRO A 190 3.67 10.63 3.17
CA PRO A 190 4.73 10.59 2.18
C PRO A 190 5.69 9.41 2.39
N ILE A 191 6.14 8.83 1.29
CA ILE A 191 7.28 7.90 1.24
C ILE A 191 8.29 8.38 0.21
N THR A 192 9.58 8.15 0.45
CA THR A 192 10.64 8.61 -0.47
C THR A 192 11.54 7.45 -0.87
N PRO A 193 11.72 7.19 -2.19
CA PRO A 193 12.57 6.10 -2.65
C PRO A 193 14.02 6.34 -2.23
N ARG A 194 14.68 5.30 -1.70
CA ARG A 194 16.12 5.31 -1.37
C ARG A 194 17.00 4.87 -2.55
N PHE A 195 16.46 5.00 -3.76
CA PHE A 195 17.08 4.58 -5.01
C PHE A 195 16.72 5.58 -6.11
N ARG A 196 17.50 5.58 -7.21
CA ARG A 196 17.24 6.47 -8.35
C ARG A 196 15.99 6.01 -9.09
N THR A 197 15.05 6.93 -9.28
CA THR A 197 13.84 6.73 -10.07
C THR A 197 13.33 8.08 -10.57
N GLY A 198 12.56 8.09 -11.65
CA GLY A 198 11.88 9.29 -12.13
C GLY A 198 10.55 9.57 -11.41
N ARG A 199 10.23 8.82 -10.34
CA ARG A 199 9.00 8.97 -9.56
C ARG A 199 9.20 9.94 -8.40
N THR A 200 8.24 10.84 -8.23
CA THR A 200 8.12 11.78 -7.11
C THR A 200 6.73 11.64 -6.48
N ASP A 201 6.49 12.34 -5.37
CA ASP A 201 5.15 12.52 -4.78
C ASP A 201 4.42 11.20 -4.44
N LEU A 202 5.20 10.17 -4.07
CA LEU A 202 4.68 8.88 -3.66
C LEU A 202 4.30 8.90 -2.18
N GLY A 203 3.24 8.18 -1.84
CA GLY A 203 2.78 8.06 -0.47
C GLY A 203 1.68 7.04 -0.30
N ILE A 204 1.07 7.07 0.88
CA ILE A 204 -0.05 6.23 1.28
C ILE A 204 -1.24 7.11 1.62
N HIS A 205 -2.38 6.84 1.02
CA HIS A 205 -3.65 7.54 1.26
C HIS A 205 -4.83 6.62 0.94
N VAL A 206 -6.05 7.03 1.28
CA VAL A 206 -7.26 6.31 0.83
C VAL A 206 -7.41 6.50 -0.66
N ASP A 207 -7.66 5.43 -1.40
CA ASP A 207 -8.05 5.51 -2.80
C ASP A 207 -9.57 5.75 -2.90
N PRO A 208 -10.03 6.94 -3.31
CA PRO A 208 -11.46 7.22 -3.46
C PRO A 208 -12.09 6.49 -4.64
N SER A 209 -11.31 5.91 -5.55
CA SER A 209 -11.78 5.16 -6.71
C SER A 209 -11.89 3.64 -6.46
N TYR A 210 -11.38 3.15 -5.32
CA TYR A 210 -11.29 1.72 -5.04
C TYR A 210 -12.62 1.01 -5.25
N ASN A 211 -12.60 0.00 -6.11
CA ASN A 211 -13.71 -0.85 -6.49
C ASN A 211 -14.93 -0.10 -7.05
N LYS A 212 -14.73 1.11 -7.59
CA LYS A 212 -15.77 1.88 -8.29
C LYS A 212 -15.63 1.67 -9.79
N ASN A 213 -16.72 1.26 -10.42
CA ASN A 213 -16.76 1.07 -11.87
C ASN A 213 -16.89 2.42 -12.61
N ASN A 214 -15.84 3.25 -12.52
CA ASN A 214 -15.76 4.57 -13.14
C ASN A 214 -14.52 4.73 -14.06
N GLY A 215 -13.78 3.64 -14.29
CA GLY A 215 -12.56 3.62 -15.11
C GLY A 215 -11.27 4.04 -14.37
N GLU A 216 -11.38 4.50 -13.12
CA GLU A 216 -10.26 5.09 -12.37
C GLU A 216 -9.72 4.20 -11.25
N ASP A 217 -10.27 2.98 -11.07
CA ASP A 217 -9.90 2.07 -9.98
C ASP A 217 -8.38 1.89 -9.83
N GLY A 218 -7.87 2.30 -8.67
CA GLY A 218 -6.46 2.38 -8.35
C GLY A 218 -5.94 3.80 -8.19
N THR A 219 -4.63 3.92 -7.96
CA THR A 219 -3.96 5.20 -7.78
C THR A 219 -3.10 5.55 -8.99
N SER A 220 -2.58 6.77 -9.02
CA SER A 220 -1.52 7.17 -9.95
C SER A 220 -0.13 6.62 -9.53
N GLY A 221 -0.13 5.53 -8.74
CA GLY A 221 1.01 4.74 -8.29
C GLY A 221 1.42 4.96 -6.83
N CYS A 222 0.65 5.72 -6.06
CA CYS A 222 0.70 5.67 -4.60
C CYS A 222 0.25 4.30 -4.08
N ILE A 223 0.38 4.07 -2.77
CA ILE A 223 -0.25 2.95 -2.10
C ILE A 223 -1.66 3.40 -1.68
N GLY A 224 -2.68 2.90 -2.36
CA GLY A 224 -4.08 3.19 -2.11
C GLY A 224 -4.65 2.25 -1.05
N MET A 225 -4.98 2.81 0.11
CA MET A 225 -5.75 2.12 1.16
C MET A 225 -7.21 1.99 0.71
N THR A 226 -7.81 0.84 0.98
CA THR A 226 -9.20 0.53 0.56
C THR A 226 -10.25 1.20 1.44
N SER A 227 -9.86 1.68 2.63
CA SER A 227 -10.77 2.35 3.56
C SER A 227 -10.06 3.40 4.41
N THR A 228 -10.82 4.41 4.86
CA THR A 228 -10.36 5.42 5.83
C THR A 228 -9.97 4.80 7.16
N ARG A 229 -10.68 3.76 7.58
CA ARG A 229 -10.39 3.03 8.83
C ARG A 229 -8.99 2.41 8.80
N ASP A 230 -8.60 1.80 7.69
CA ASP A 230 -7.28 1.17 7.56
C ASP A 230 -6.18 2.24 7.50
N LEU A 231 -6.43 3.36 6.82
CA LEU A 231 -5.51 4.50 6.86
C LEU A 231 -5.35 5.05 8.29
N ASP A 232 -6.42 5.12 9.08
CA ASP A 232 -6.34 5.52 10.49
C ASP A 232 -5.47 4.58 11.33
N GLN A 233 -5.63 3.28 11.15
CA GLN A 233 -4.82 2.28 11.83
C GLN A 233 -3.34 2.37 11.42
N LEU A 234 -3.06 2.54 10.12
CA LEU A 234 -1.72 2.75 9.60
C LEU A 234 -1.08 4.02 10.18
N LEU A 235 -1.81 5.14 10.22
CA LEU A 235 -1.28 6.41 10.73
C LEU A 235 -1.03 6.36 12.23
N ASN A 236 -1.86 5.64 12.99
CA ASN A 236 -1.59 5.36 14.40
C ASN A 236 -0.36 4.48 14.59
N TYR A 237 -0.16 3.47 13.75
CA TYR A 237 1.06 2.66 13.75
C TYR A 237 2.31 3.53 13.49
N VAL A 238 2.27 4.39 12.47
CA VAL A 238 3.40 5.29 12.16
C VAL A 238 3.71 6.23 13.31
N ARG A 239 2.68 6.82 13.93
CA ARG A 239 2.84 7.71 15.09
C ARG A 239 3.51 7.01 16.27
N ASN A 240 3.07 5.80 16.58
CA ASN A 240 3.48 5.08 17.80
C ASN A 240 4.83 4.37 17.63
N TYR A 241 5.10 3.83 16.43
CA TYR A 241 6.24 2.95 16.20
C TYR A 241 7.30 3.54 15.27
N GLN A 242 7.02 4.66 14.58
CA GLN A 242 7.96 5.35 13.69
C GLN A 242 8.75 4.38 12.79
N PRO A 243 8.08 3.64 11.89
CA PRO A 243 8.73 2.66 11.04
C PRO A 243 9.84 3.33 10.22
N GLN A 244 10.99 2.67 10.14
CA GLN A 244 12.17 3.25 9.49
C GLN A 244 12.05 3.23 7.97
N TYR A 245 11.43 2.18 7.42
CA TYR A 245 11.29 1.99 5.99
C TYR A 245 10.08 1.14 5.62
N ILE A 246 9.76 1.16 4.33
CA ILE A 246 8.94 0.16 3.67
C ILE A 246 9.76 -0.54 2.57
N ASN A 247 9.72 -1.87 2.54
CA ASN A 247 10.29 -2.68 1.47
C ASN A 247 9.20 -3.06 0.47
N VAL A 248 9.31 -2.59 -0.77
CA VAL A 248 8.34 -2.81 -1.84
C VAL A 248 8.84 -3.87 -2.80
N GLN A 249 8.03 -4.90 -3.01
CA GLN A 249 8.28 -6.02 -3.91
C GLN A 249 6.98 -6.38 -4.63
N ILE A 250 6.61 -5.66 -5.68
CA ILE A 250 5.38 -5.84 -6.46
C ILE A 250 5.65 -6.06 -7.94
#